data_AF-A0A1C6CGF0-F1
#
_entry.id   AF-A0A1C6CGF0-F1
#
_cell.length_a   1.000
_cell.length_b   1.000
_cell.length_c   1.000
_cell.angle_alpha   90.00
_cell.angle_beta   90.00
_cell.angle_gamma   90.00
#
_symmetry.space_group_name_H-M   'P 1'
#
loop_
_entity.id
_entity.type
_entity.pdbx_description
1 polymer ?
#
loop_
_entity_poly.entity_id
_entity_poly.type
_entity_poly.pdbx_seq_one_letter_code
_entity_poly.pdbx_strand_id
1 'polypeptide(L)'
;MPDLVFSMLNRFCWILWQIGNYATMVTGVAMAAAIGYALDAPPLVLFSLCAVGQATNTLGGSGGPLAVLFVAIIACEAGKLVSKETKIDILVTPAVTIIVGVGCAMVLAPVFKTICDSLGTFIGWATNLQPFFMGIIISVVVGVVLTLPISSAAICAAVGISGGAVIAGVLDGSISMEVWNGLALAGGAATVGCCCNMLGFAVISYPDNGVGGLVAQGLGTSMLQVPNLMRKPVLWIPPVLTSAILGPVATCIFQLRNNGAAISSGMGTAGLVGPIGIITG
;
A
#
# COMPACT_ATOMS: atom_id res chain seq x y z
N MET A 1 10.17 8.85 -39.78
CA MET A 1 9.86 7.51 -39.19
C MET A 1 10.07 7.45 -37.68
N PRO A 2 11.12 8.03 -37.07
CA PRO A 2 11.27 8.05 -35.61
C PRO A 2 10.14 8.82 -34.89
N ASP A 3 9.71 9.95 -35.46
CA ASP A 3 8.70 10.83 -34.83
C ASP A 3 7.31 10.19 -34.75
N LEU A 4 6.97 9.31 -35.70
CA LEU A 4 5.70 8.58 -35.68
C LEU A 4 5.71 7.48 -34.61
N VAL A 5 6.83 6.78 -34.44
CA VAL A 5 7.00 5.77 -33.39
C VAL A 5 7.01 6.43 -32.00
N PHE A 6 7.68 7.57 -31.84
CA PHE A 6 7.64 8.35 -30.60
C PHE A 6 6.23 8.88 -30.28
N SER A 7 5.49 9.34 -31.29
CA SER A 7 4.09 9.76 -31.12
C SER A 7 3.17 8.60 -30.74
N MET A 8 3.34 7.42 -31.35
CA MET A 8 2.57 6.22 -31.00
C MET A 8 2.91 5.71 -29.60
N LEU A 9 4.18 5.72 -29.21
CA LEU A 9 4.63 5.34 -27.87
C LEU A 9 4.07 6.29 -26.80
N ASN A 10 4.10 7.60 -27.05
CA ASN A 10 3.50 8.59 -26.14
C ASN A 10 1.99 8.39 -25.96
N ARG A 11 1.26 8.07 -27.04
CA ARG A 11 -0.17 7.73 -26.95
C ARG A 11 -0.41 6.46 -26.14
N PHE A 12 0.42 5.43 -26.34
CA PHE A 12 0.32 4.19 -25.57
C PHE A 12 0.58 4.41 -24.08
N CYS A 13 1.64 5.15 -23.72
CA CYS A 13 1.92 5.52 -22.34
C CYS A 13 0.79 6.33 -21.70
N TRP A 14 0.19 7.26 -22.45
CA TRP A 14 -0.96 8.03 -21.97
C TRP A 14 -2.17 7.13 -21.69
N ILE A 15 -2.47 6.17 -22.56
CA ILE A 15 -3.56 5.20 -22.35
C ILE A 15 -3.31 4.38 -21.08
N LEU A 16 -2.09 3.85 -20.89
CA LEU A 16 -1.74 3.08 -19.69
C LEU A 16 -1.89 3.92 -18.41
N TRP A 17 -1.46 5.18 -18.46
CA TRP A 17 -1.61 6.10 -17.34
C TRP A 17 -3.09 6.36 -16.98
N GLN A 18 -3.95 6.55 -17.99
CA GLN A 18 -5.39 6.68 -17.78
C GLN A 18 -6.01 5.43 -17.16
N ILE A 19 -5.64 4.24 -17.63
CA ILE A 19 -6.10 2.96 -17.06
C ILE A 19 -5.70 2.88 -15.58
N GLY A 20 -4.47 3.25 -15.23
CA GLY A 20 -3.99 3.29 -13.85
C GLY A 20 -4.78 4.24 -12.96
N ASN A 21 -5.16 5.41 -13.47
CA ASN A 21 -6.00 6.37 -12.74
C ASN A 21 -7.38 5.79 -12.45
N TYR A 22 -8.05 5.20 -13.46
CA TYR A 22 -9.35 4.56 -13.26
C TYR A 22 -9.27 3.42 -12.23
N ALA A 23 -8.22 2.61 -12.29
CA ALA A 23 -8.00 1.52 -11.33
C ALA A 23 -7.78 2.05 -9.90
N THR A 24 -7.02 3.14 -9.74
CA THR A 24 -6.73 3.74 -8.43
C THR A 24 -7.99 4.30 -7.77
N MET A 25 -8.88 4.91 -8.56
CA MET A 25 -10.13 5.51 -8.07
C MET A 25 -11.11 4.48 -7.48
N VAL A 26 -11.04 3.22 -7.89
CA VAL A 26 -11.95 2.15 -7.45
C VAL A 26 -11.35 1.24 -6.37
N THR A 27 -10.14 1.52 -5.88
CA THR A 27 -9.46 0.70 -4.87
C THR A 27 -10.31 0.50 -3.61
N GLY A 28 -10.86 1.57 -3.03
CA GLY A 28 -11.74 1.51 -1.86
C GLY A 28 -12.98 0.66 -2.08
N VAL A 29 -13.61 0.84 -3.24
CA VAL A 29 -14.79 0.09 -3.68
C VAL A 29 -14.49 -1.41 -3.80
N ALA A 30 -13.40 -1.75 -4.51
CA ALA A 30 -13.00 -3.13 -4.76
C ALA A 30 -12.64 -3.87 -3.46
N MET A 31 -11.95 -3.22 -2.52
CA MET A 31 -11.63 -3.80 -1.22
C MET A 31 -12.89 -4.14 -0.43
N ALA A 32 -13.84 -3.21 -0.30
CA ALA A 32 -15.08 -3.45 0.45
C ALA A 32 -15.97 -4.51 -0.21
N ALA A 33 -16.04 -4.53 -1.55
CA ALA A 33 -16.75 -5.56 -2.29
C ALA A 33 -16.11 -6.94 -2.10
N ALA A 34 -14.78 -7.04 -2.13
CA ALA A 34 -14.06 -8.28 -1.90
C ALA A 34 -14.29 -8.82 -0.47
N ILE A 35 -14.29 -7.93 0.53
CA ILE A 35 -14.60 -8.30 1.92
C ILE A 35 -16.05 -8.76 2.06
N GLY A 36 -17.00 -8.03 1.47
CA GLY A 36 -18.42 -8.43 1.47
C GLY A 36 -18.64 -9.78 0.80
N TYR A 37 -17.95 -10.05 -0.30
CA TYR A 37 -18.00 -11.33 -0.99
C TYR A 37 -17.40 -12.46 -0.13
N ALA A 38 -16.27 -12.23 0.50
CA ALA A 38 -15.64 -13.19 1.42
C ALA A 38 -16.48 -13.48 2.67
N LEU A 39 -17.39 -12.57 3.03
CA LEU A 39 -18.35 -12.74 4.13
C LEU A 39 -19.70 -13.32 3.65
N ASP A 40 -19.86 -13.75 2.41
CA ASP A 40 -21.13 -14.24 1.85
C ASP A 40 -22.29 -13.21 1.97
N ALA A 41 -21.99 -11.92 1.72
CA ALA A 41 -23.00 -10.87 1.75
C ALA A 41 -24.04 -11.03 0.63
N PRO A 42 -25.34 -10.78 0.91
CA PRO A 42 -26.36 -10.77 -0.13
C PRO A 42 -26.11 -9.61 -1.12
N PRO A 43 -26.60 -9.70 -2.37
CA PRO A 43 -26.28 -8.73 -3.43
C PRO A 43 -26.55 -7.27 -3.05
N LEU A 44 -27.67 -6.99 -2.36
CA LEU A 44 -28.02 -5.62 -1.94
C LEU A 44 -27.00 -5.03 -0.96
N VAL A 45 -26.48 -5.83 -0.03
CA VAL A 45 -25.42 -5.44 0.91
C VAL A 45 -24.11 -5.25 0.15
N LEU A 46 -23.78 -6.18 -0.76
CA LEU A 46 -22.55 -6.14 -1.54
C LEU A 46 -22.43 -4.85 -2.37
N PHE A 47 -23.48 -4.45 -3.08
CA PHE A 47 -23.47 -3.21 -3.86
C PHE A 47 -23.44 -1.96 -2.98
N SER A 48 -24.02 -2.03 -1.77
CA SER A 48 -24.02 -0.94 -0.81
C SER A 48 -22.64 -0.73 -0.16
N LEU A 49 -21.89 -1.83 0.05
CA LEU A 49 -20.52 -1.79 0.55
C LEU A 49 -19.57 -1.03 -0.39
N CYS A 50 -19.87 -0.93 -1.68
CA CYS A 50 -19.10 -0.10 -2.61
C CYS A 50 -19.02 1.36 -2.15
N ALA A 51 -20.14 1.94 -1.72
CA ALA A 51 -20.19 3.32 -1.23
C ALA A 51 -19.44 3.46 0.12
N VAL A 52 -19.61 2.48 1.01
CA VAL A 52 -18.92 2.45 2.31
C VAL A 52 -17.41 2.35 2.13
N GLY A 53 -16.95 1.49 1.23
CA GLY A 53 -15.53 1.29 0.92
C GLY A 53 -14.87 2.54 0.38
N GLN A 54 -15.53 3.23 -0.56
CA GLN A 54 -15.03 4.49 -1.08
C GLN A 54 -14.95 5.56 0.00
N ALA A 55 -16.03 5.76 0.76
CA ALA A 55 -16.06 6.74 1.85
C ALA A 55 -14.95 6.47 2.88
N THR A 56 -14.80 5.21 3.28
CA THR A 56 -13.81 4.81 4.29
C THR A 56 -12.37 4.99 3.80
N ASN A 57 -12.08 4.62 2.55
CA ASN A 57 -10.74 4.79 1.99
C ASN A 57 -10.36 6.26 1.88
N THR A 58 -11.30 7.11 1.44
CA THR A 58 -11.08 8.56 1.35
C THR A 58 -10.90 9.20 2.73
N LEU A 59 -11.73 8.85 3.71
CA LEU A 59 -11.63 9.38 5.08
C LEU A 59 -10.37 8.88 5.82
N GLY A 60 -9.93 7.66 5.54
CA GLY A 60 -8.79 7.04 6.21
C GLY A 60 -7.42 7.45 5.66
N GLY A 61 -7.35 7.93 4.41
CA GLY A 61 -6.09 8.39 3.79
C GLY A 61 -4.98 7.33 3.87
N SER A 62 -3.91 7.62 4.61
CA SER A 62 -2.78 6.71 4.87
C SER A 62 -3.20 5.39 5.51
N GLY A 63 -4.23 5.41 6.35
CA GLY A 63 -4.82 4.23 7.00
C GLY A 63 -6.02 3.63 6.26
N GLY A 64 -6.31 4.08 5.04
CA GLY A 64 -7.50 3.71 4.26
C GLY A 64 -7.74 2.20 4.16
N PRO A 65 -6.80 1.39 3.65
CA PRO A 65 -7.01 -0.05 3.49
C PRO A 65 -7.30 -0.80 4.80
N LEU A 66 -6.63 -0.42 5.90
CA LEU A 66 -6.89 -0.99 7.22
C LEU A 66 -8.29 -0.58 7.73
N ALA A 67 -8.67 0.69 7.57
CA ALA A 67 -9.98 1.18 7.96
C ALA A 67 -11.10 0.50 7.17
N VAL A 68 -10.92 0.31 5.85
CA VAL A 68 -11.87 -0.38 4.98
C VAL A 68 -12.08 -1.81 5.46
N LEU A 69 -11.03 -2.51 5.89
CA LEU A 69 -11.15 -3.86 6.44
C LEU A 69 -12.17 -3.92 7.59
N PHE A 70 -11.98 -3.10 8.63
CA PHE A 70 -12.86 -3.14 9.81
C PHE A 70 -14.25 -2.57 9.54
N VAL A 71 -14.34 -1.43 8.86
CA VAL A 71 -15.62 -0.77 8.60
C VAL A 71 -16.49 -1.60 7.65
N ALA A 72 -15.90 -2.22 6.62
CA ALA A 72 -16.65 -3.07 5.71
C ALA A 72 -17.19 -4.32 6.42
N ILE A 73 -16.45 -4.93 7.35
CA ILE A 73 -16.95 -6.05 8.16
C ILE A 73 -18.17 -5.59 8.99
N ILE A 74 -18.06 -4.48 9.72
CA ILE A 74 -19.15 -3.96 10.56
C ILE A 74 -20.38 -3.62 9.72
N ALA A 75 -20.19 -2.92 8.61
CA ALA A 75 -21.27 -2.54 7.69
C ALA A 75 -21.93 -3.78 7.05
N CYS A 76 -21.13 -4.78 6.69
CA CYS A 76 -21.60 -6.03 6.10
C CYS A 76 -22.50 -6.80 7.08
N GLU A 77 -22.05 -6.98 8.33
CA GLU A 77 -22.82 -7.67 9.36
C GLU A 77 -24.11 -6.90 9.70
N ALA A 78 -24.04 -5.57 9.84
CA ALA A 78 -25.24 -4.75 10.04
C ALA A 78 -26.24 -4.88 8.88
N GLY A 79 -25.76 -4.95 7.63
CA GLY A 79 -26.59 -5.15 6.45
C GLY A 79 -27.25 -6.52 6.39
N LYS A 80 -26.49 -7.58 6.70
CA LYS A 80 -27.01 -8.95 6.72
C LYS A 80 -28.11 -9.13 7.77
N LEU A 81 -27.98 -8.49 8.92
CA LEU A 81 -28.97 -8.55 10.00
C LEU A 81 -30.34 -8.00 9.59
N VAL A 82 -30.38 -7.08 8.63
CA VAL A 82 -31.64 -6.45 8.16
C VAL A 82 -32.13 -7.07 6.85
N SER A 83 -31.24 -7.74 6.12
CA SER A 83 -31.56 -8.32 4.82
C SER A 83 -32.58 -9.43 4.94
N LYS A 84 -33.62 -9.37 4.10
CA LYS A 84 -34.75 -10.32 4.02
C LYS A 84 -35.74 -10.27 5.18
N GLU A 85 -35.60 -9.34 6.13
CA GLU A 85 -36.52 -9.21 7.27
C GLU A 85 -37.77 -8.37 6.96
N THR A 86 -37.76 -7.56 5.90
CA THR A 86 -38.86 -6.62 5.62
C THR A 86 -39.40 -6.70 4.18
N LYS A 87 -40.67 -6.33 3.99
CA LYS A 87 -41.27 -6.19 2.65
C LYS A 87 -40.66 -5.06 1.81
N ILE A 88 -39.88 -4.18 2.45
CA ILE A 88 -39.22 -3.01 1.85
C ILE A 88 -37.69 -3.21 1.85
N ASP A 89 -37.24 -4.48 1.85
CA ASP A 89 -35.83 -4.88 1.91
C ASP A 89 -34.93 -4.16 0.89
N ILE A 90 -35.48 -3.91 -0.30
CA ILE A 90 -34.79 -3.22 -1.40
C ILE A 90 -34.34 -1.80 -1.03
N LEU A 91 -35.01 -1.13 -0.10
CA LEU A 91 -34.65 0.21 0.36
C LEU A 91 -33.96 0.19 1.72
N VAL A 92 -34.50 -0.62 2.65
CA VAL A 92 -34.03 -0.63 4.04
C VAL A 92 -32.62 -1.20 4.14
N THR A 93 -32.34 -2.31 3.46
CA THR A 93 -31.03 -2.98 3.55
C THR A 93 -29.90 -2.09 3.04
N PRO A 94 -29.97 -1.50 1.83
CA PRO A 94 -28.97 -0.54 1.37
C PRO A 94 -28.81 0.66 2.31
N ALA A 95 -29.92 1.24 2.78
CA ALA A 95 -29.90 2.40 3.66
C ALA A 95 -29.16 2.09 4.98
N VAL A 96 -29.46 0.96 5.62
CA VAL A 96 -28.78 0.56 6.87
C VAL A 96 -27.29 0.34 6.63
N THR A 97 -26.90 -0.40 5.58
CA THR A 97 -25.48 -0.62 5.28
C THR A 97 -24.71 0.67 5.05
N ILE A 98 -25.29 1.62 4.30
CA ILE A 98 -24.60 2.87 3.97
C ILE A 98 -24.56 3.78 5.21
N ILE A 99 -25.68 3.96 5.91
CA ILE A 99 -25.75 4.86 7.07
C ILE A 99 -24.86 4.34 8.20
N VAL A 100 -24.96 3.05 8.55
CA VAL A 100 -24.13 2.45 9.59
C VAL A 100 -22.67 2.42 9.14
N GLY A 101 -22.40 2.00 7.90
CA GLY A 101 -21.04 1.89 7.39
C GLY A 101 -20.32 3.23 7.30
N VAL A 102 -20.94 4.24 6.68
CA VAL A 102 -20.35 5.59 6.58
C VAL A 102 -20.29 6.26 7.96
N GLY A 103 -21.31 6.06 8.82
CA GLY A 103 -21.27 6.53 10.21
C GLY A 103 -20.09 5.96 10.99
N CYS A 104 -19.85 4.64 10.87
CA CYS A 104 -18.68 3.99 11.44
C CYS A 104 -17.38 4.49 10.80
N ALA A 105 -17.35 4.74 9.49
CA ALA A 105 -16.19 5.26 8.78
C ALA A 105 -15.76 6.63 9.33
N MET A 106 -16.71 7.52 9.63
CA MET A 106 -16.42 8.85 10.19
C MET A 106 -15.72 8.79 11.55
N VAL A 107 -15.92 7.72 12.33
CA VAL A 107 -15.29 7.55 13.64
C VAL A 107 -13.99 6.73 13.54
N LEU A 108 -14.03 5.60 12.85
CA LEU A 108 -12.92 4.65 12.81
C LEU A 108 -11.80 5.04 11.83
N ALA A 109 -12.15 5.59 10.66
CA ALA A 109 -11.16 5.90 9.63
C ALA A 109 -10.13 6.97 10.09
N PRO A 110 -10.53 8.06 10.79
CA PRO A 110 -9.57 9.02 11.35
C PRO A 110 -8.66 8.40 12.41
N VAL A 111 -9.15 7.47 13.23
CA VAL A 111 -8.33 6.80 14.26
C VAL A 111 -7.20 5.99 13.60
N PHE A 112 -7.53 5.21 12.57
CA PHE A 112 -6.51 4.47 11.81
C PHE A 112 -5.56 5.40 11.07
N LYS A 113 -6.06 6.53 10.55
CA LYS A 113 -5.21 7.56 9.96
C LYS A 113 -4.18 8.08 10.96
N THR A 114 -4.56 8.44 12.18
CA THR A 114 -3.62 8.93 13.20
C THR A 114 -2.54 7.89 13.54
N ILE A 115 -2.90 6.61 13.64
CA ILE A 115 -1.93 5.54 13.89
C ILE A 115 -0.93 5.44 12.73
N CYS A 116 -1.41 5.47 11.47
CA CYS A 116 -0.55 5.40 10.30
C CYS A 116 0.32 6.65 10.14
N ASP A 117 -0.21 7.82 10.45
CA ASP A 117 0.53 9.08 10.43
C ASP A 117 1.62 9.08 11.51
N SER A 118 1.39 8.48 12.68
CA SER A 118 2.42 8.34 13.73
C SER A 118 3.59 7.44 13.27
N LEU A 119 3.30 6.33 12.60
CA LEU A 119 4.34 5.51 11.95
C LEU A 119 5.06 6.31 10.87
N GLY A 120 4.32 7.15 10.15
CA GLY A 120 4.90 8.07 9.17
C GLY A 120 5.88 9.06 9.79
N THR A 121 5.54 9.67 10.94
CA THR A 121 6.46 10.56 11.66
C THR A 121 7.70 9.84 12.17
N PHE A 122 7.57 8.58 12.57
CA PHE A 122 8.71 7.75 12.97
C PHE A 122 9.66 7.47 11.79
N ILE A 123 9.10 7.16 10.61
CA ILE A 123 9.89 7.01 9.38
C ILE A 123 10.54 8.35 9.00
N GLY A 124 9.82 9.47 9.11
CA GLY A 124 10.36 10.80 8.86
C GLY A 124 11.44 11.23 9.86
N TRP A 125 11.43 10.73 11.09
CA TRP A 125 12.58 10.86 11.99
C TRP A 125 13.77 10.02 11.51
N ALA A 126 13.50 8.79 11.05
CA ALA A 126 14.53 7.85 10.61
C ALA A 126 15.35 8.36 9.39
N THR A 127 14.77 9.22 8.55
CA THR A 127 15.47 9.83 7.41
C THR A 127 16.56 10.83 7.81
N ASN A 128 16.56 11.33 9.04
CA ASN A 128 17.59 12.25 9.53
C ASN A 128 18.83 11.53 10.08
N LEU A 129 18.80 10.21 10.20
CA LEU A 129 19.96 9.43 10.64
C LEU A 129 20.99 9.27 9.52
N GLN A 130 22.20 8.89 9.89
CA GLN A 130 23.25 8.55 8.92
C GLN A 130 22.79 7.39 8.01
N PRO A 131 23.27 7.33 6.74
CA PRO A 131 22.79 6.37 5.74
C PRO A 131 22.80 4.90 6.18
N PHE A 132 23.75 4.53 7.04
CA PHE A 132 23.82 3.19 7.63
C PHE A 132 22.59 2.89 8.50
N PHE A 133 22.36 3.67 9.56
CA PHE A 133 21.22 3.46 10.47
C PHE A 133 19.88 3.76 9.82
N MET A 134 19.81 4.79 8.99
CA MET A 134 18.64 5.10 8.16
C MET A 134 18.26 3.89 7.30
N GLY A 135 19.25 3.28 6.64
CA GLY A 135 19.06 2.10 5.80
C GLY A 135 18.45 0.93 6.55
N ILE A 136 18.97 0.59 7.74
CA ILE A 136 18.43 -0.49 8.60
C ILE A 136 17.00 -0.19 9.03
N ILE A 137 16.78 0.98 9.62
CA ILE A 137 15.50 1.29 10.25
C ILE A 137 14.39 1.36 9.21
N ILE A 138 14.62 2.09 8.11
CA ILE A 138 13.61 2.28 7.07
C ILE A 138 13.31 0.96 6.35
N SER A 139 14.33 0.17 5.99
CA SER A 139 14.10 -1.10 5.30
C SER A 139 13.35 -2.12 6.17
N VAL A 140 13.66 -2.17 7.46
CA VAL A 140 12.98 -3.05 8.42
C VAL A 140 11.54 -2.60 8.63
N VAL A 141 11.33 -1.32 8.98
CA VAL A 141 10.02 -0.80 9.33
C VAL A 141 9.07 -0.85 8.14
N VAL A 142 9.48 -0.34 6.98
CA VAL A 142 8.60 -0.33 5.80
C VAL A 142 8.36 -1.75 5.29
N GLY A 143 9.38 -2.61 5.33
CA GLY A 143 9.24 -4.03 4.98
C GLY A 143 8.28 -4.79 5.89
N VAL A 144 8.33 -4.54 7.19
CA VAL A 144 7.37 -5.05 8.19
C VAL A 144 5.97 -4.53 7.90
N VAL A 145 5.82 -3.21 7.76
CA VAL A 145 4.51 -2.56 7.57
C VAL A 145 3.81 -3.07 6.30
N LEU A 146 4.57 -3.34 5.23
CA LEU A 146 4.06 -3.89 3.98
C LEU A 146 3.38 -5.26 4.15
N THR A 147 3.79 -6.03 5.15
CA THR A 147 3.29 -7.39 5.38
C THR A 147 2.08 -7.41 6.29
N LEU A 148 1.86 -6.36 7.08
CA LEU A 148 0.67 -6.18 7.88
C LEU A 148 -0.49 -5.72 6.99
N PRO A 149 -1.76 -5.80 7.44
CA PRO A 149 -2.92 -5.25 6.72
C PRO A 149 -2.93 -3.70 6.72
N ILE A 150 -1.75 -3.08 6.63
CA ILE A 150 -1.49 -1.64 6.59
C ILE A 150 -0.86 -1.33 5.23
N SER A 151 -1.18 -0.19 4.65
CA SER A 151 -0.61 0.21 3.35
C SER A 151 0.73 0.92 3.54
N SER A 152 1.84 0.18 3.40
CA SER A 152 3.19 0.75 3.34
C SER A 152 3.30 1.81 2.25
N ALA A 153 2.69 1.58 1.09
CA ALA A 153 2.69 2.51 -0.03
C ALA A 153 1.95 3.82 0.29
N ALA A 154 0.81 3.74 1.00
CA ALA A 154 0.10 4.94 1.44
C ALA A 154 0.86 5.71 2.53
N ILE A 155 1.57 5.01 3.42
CA ILE A 155 2.45 5.64 4.41
C ILE A 155 3.63 6.33 3.70
N CYS A 156 4.29 5.65 2.76
CA CYS A 156 5.39 6.24 2.00
C CYS A 156 4.94 7.48 1.20
N ALA A 157 3.72 7.45 0.65
CA ALA A 157 3.09 8.58 0.00
C ALA A 157 2.77 9.73 0.96
N ALA A 158 2.26 9.42 2.16
CA ALA A 158 1.90 10.42 3.17
C ALA A 158 3.14 11.10 3.78
N VAL A 159 4.22 10.34 3.99
CA VAL A 159 5.51 10.88 4.48
C VAL A 159 6.30 11.55 3.37
N GLY A 160 6.06 11.17 2.12
CA GLY A 160 6.78 11.70 0.97
C GLY A 160 8.20 11.14 0.84
N ILE A 161 8.45 9.88 1.23
CA ILE A 161 9.78 9.27 1.18
C ILE A 161 10.14 8.74 -0.21
N SER A 162 10.32 9.66 -1.16
CA SER A 162 11.02 9.46 -2.42
C SER A 162 11.58 10.78 -2.94
N GLY A 163 12.57 10.73 -3.83
CA GLY A 163 13.07 11.93 -4.51
C GLY A 163 11.99 12.63 -5.34
N GLY A 164 11.06 11.87 -5.93
CA GLY A 164 9.96 12.43 -6.72
C GLY A 164 8.94 13.20 -5.88
N ALA A 165 8.81 12.89 -4.59
CA ALA A 165 7.86 13.56 -3.70
C ALA A 165 8.19 15.05 -3.47
N VAL A 166 9.48 15.38 -3.50
CA VAL A 166 10.01 16.72 -3.17
C VAL A 166 10.59 17.45 -4.38
N ILE A 167 10.42 16.90 -5.59
CA ILE A 167 11.02 17.45 -6.81
C ILE A 167 10.53 18.88 -7.12
N ALA A 168 9.25 19.18 -6.85
CA ALA A 168 8.70 20.52 -7.01
C ALA A 168 9.37 21.54 -6.07
N GLY A 169 9.61 21.17 -4.82
CA GLY A 169 10.28 22.05 -3.87
C GLY A 169 11.76 22.29 -4.18
N VAL A 170 12.44 21.32 -4.81
CA VAL A 170 13.81 21.49 -5.32
C VAL A 170 13.84 22.45 -6.51
N LEU A 171 12.87 22.33 -7.42
CA LEU A 171 12.76 23.21 -8.59
C LEU A 171 12.45 24.66 -8.20
N ASP A 172 11.62 24.86 -7.17
CA ASP A 172 11.28 26.18 -6.63
C ASP A 172 12.35 26.74 -5.67
N GLY A 173 13.45 26.00 -5.45
CA GLY A 173 14.56 26.39 -4.56
C GLY A 173 14.23 26.38 -3.06
N SER A 174 13.03 25.91 -2.69
CA SER A 174 12.58 25.80 -1.30
C SER A 174 13.17 24.61 -0.54
N ILE A 175 13.65 23.58 -1.26
CA ILE A 175 14.26 22.38 -0.70
C ILE A 175 15.67 22.23 -1.27
N SER A 176 16.65 21.99 -0.39
CA SER A 176 18.03 21.79 -0.81
C SER A 176 18.25 20.42 -1.47
N MET A 177 19.24 20.34 -2.36
CA MET A 177 19.62 19.08 -3.02
C MET A 177 20.08 17.99 -2.04
N GLU A 178 20.56 18.38 -0.85
CA GLU A 178 20.94 17.44 0.21
C GLU A 178 19.73 16.74 0.82
N VAL A 179 18.65 17.49 1.07
CA VAL A 179 17.39 16.94 1.60
C VAL A 179 16.75 16.01 0.57
N TRP A 180 16.76 16.39 -0.71
CA TRP A 180 16.27 15.54 -1.80
C TRP A 180 17.04 14.22 -1.87
N ASN A 181 18.37 14.27 -1.81
CA ASN A 181 19.22 13.09 -1.85
C ASN A 181 18.96 12.16 -0.66
N GLY A 182 18.82 12.71 0.55
CA GLY A 182 18.46 11.94 1.74
C GLY A 182 17.12 11.22 1.60
N LEU A 183 16.08 11.91 1.12
CA LEU A 183 14.75 11.32 0.90
C LEU A 183 14.74 10.27 -0.22
N ALA A 184 15.50 10.49 -1.29
CA ALA A 184 15.65 9.55 -2.39
C ALA A 184 16.33 8.24 -1.92
N LEU A 185 17.39 8.35 -1.11
CA LEU A 185 18.09 7.21 -0.51
C LEU A 185 17.19 6.47 0.49
N ALA A 186 16.42 7.20 1.31
CA ALA A 186 15.42 6.62 2.19
C ALA A 186 14.34 5.84 1.40
N GLY A 187 13.87 6.40 0.28
CA GLY A 187 12.95 5.71 -0.63
C GLY A 187 13.55 4.44 -1.25
N GLY A 188 14.86 4.46 -1.57
CA GLY A 188 15.60 3.27 -2.00
C GLY A 188 15.68 2.20 -0.90
N ALA A 189 15.99 2.60 0.34
CA ALA A 189 16.02 1.70 1.50
C ALA A 189 14.65 1.04 1.76
N ALA A 190 13.58 1.84 1.70
CA ALA A 190 12.20 1.36 1.82
C ALA A 190 11.87 0.34 0.73
N THR A 191 12.24 0.64 -0.52
CA THR A 191 12.00 -0.25 -1.66
C THR A 191 12.69 -1.60 -1.45
N VAL A 192 13.97 -1.59 -1.07
CA VAL A 192 14.73 -2.82 -0.80
C VAL A 192 14.14 -3.61 0.37
N GLY A 193 13.75 -2.93 1.45
CA GLY A 193 13.09 -3.58 2.59
C GLY A 193 11.79 -4.30 2.21
N CYS A 194 10.97 -3.66 1.39
CA CYS A 194 9.77 -4.23 0.80
C CYS A 194 10.06 -5.44 -0.09
N CYS A 195 11.07 -5.34 -0.98
CA CYS A 195 11.51 -6.45 -1.83
C CYS A 195 12.00 -7.65 -1.01
N CYS A 196 12.75 -7.42 0.08
CA CYS A 196 13.22 -8.47 0.97
C CYS A 196 12.06 -9.25 1.60
N ASN A 197 11.01 -8.54 2.01
CA ASN A 197 9.83 -9.18 2.60
C ASN A 197 9.04 -9.97 1.56
N MET A 198 8.74 -9.38 0.39
CA MET A 198 8.01 -10.06 -0.68
C MET A 198 8.75 -11.32 -1.19
N LEU A 199 10.03 -11.18 -1.53
CA LEU A 199 10.83 -12.29 -2.03
C LEU A 199 11.16 -13.31 -0.93
N GLY A 200 11.43 -12.84 0.30
CA GLY A 200 11.67 -13.71 1.44
C GLY A 200 10.47 -14.62 1.71
N PHE A 201 9.26 -14.05 1.73
CA PHE A 201 8.04 -14.82 1.86
C PHE A 201 7.77 -15.74 0.66
N ALA A 202 8.00 -15.27 -0.56
CA ALA A 202 7.85 -16.07 -1.77
C ALA A 202 8.76 -17.31 -1.76
N VAL A 203 10.01 -17.17 -1.29
CA VAL A 203 10.97 -18.27 -1.16
C VAL A 203 10.57 -19.22 -0.03
N ILE A 204 10.20 -18.69 1.15
CA ILE A 204 9.71 -19.50 2.27
C ILE A 204 8.50 -20.34 1.85
N SER A 205 7.62 -19.75 1.04
CA SER A 205 6.38 -20.39 0.59
C SER A 205 6.54 -21.33 -0.59
N TYR A 206 7.70 -21.35 -1.26
CA TYR A 206 7.92 -22.10 -2.50
C TYR A 206 7.68 -23.62 -2.37
N PRO A 207 8.12 -24.29 -1.28
CA PRO A 207 7.88 -25.72 -1.12
C PRO A 207 6.39 -26.10 -1.10
N ASP A 208 5.55 -25.22 -0.56
CA ASP A 208 4.11 -25.48 -0.36
C ASP A 208 3.25 -24.97 -1.53
N ASN A 209 3.62 -23.83 -2.12
CA ASN A 209 2.80 -23.13 -3.12
C ASN A 209 3.43 -23.08 -4.53
N GLY A 210 4.63 -23.64 -4.68
CA GLY A 210 5.36 -23.73 -5.94
C GLY A 210 5.58 -22.38 -6.63
N VAL A 211 5.68 -22.41 -7.96
CA VAL A 211 5.91 -21.22 -8.79
C VAL A 211 4.75 -20.24 -8.72
N GLY A 212 3.51 -20.72 -8.59
CA GLY A 212 2.32 -19.87 -8.46
C GLY A 212 2.37 -19.00 -7.21
N GLY A 213 2.71 -19.58 -6.06
CA GLY A 213 2.90 -18.84 -4.81
C GLY A 213 4.08 -17.88 -4.88
N LEU A 214 5.18 -18.28 -5.53
CA LEU A 214 6.35 -17.43 -5.71
C LEU A 214 6.04 -16.17 -6.53
N VAL A 215 5.30 -16.31 -7.63
CA VAL A 215 4.89 -15.18 -8.46
C VAL A 215 3.84 -14.33 -7.73
N ALA A 216 2.86 -14.96 -7.08
CA ALA A 216 1.79 -14.24 -6.38
C ALA A 216 2.30 -13.42 -5.18
N GLN A 217 3.27 -13.94 -4.42
CA GLN A 217 3.84 -13.25 -3.26
C GLN A 217 5.00 -12.33 -3.65
N GLY A 218 5.84 -12.78 -4.58
CA GLY A 218 7.01 -12.04 -5.05
C GLY A 218 6.64 -10.85 -5.94
N LEU A 219 5.79 -11.03 -6.95
CA LEU A 219 5.37 -9.95 -7.86
C LEU A 219 4.01 -9.36 -7.53
N GLY A 220 3.19 -10.06 -6.76
CA GLY A 220 1.90 -9.57 -6.28
C GLY A 220 2.04 -8.90 -4.92
N THR A 221 1.65 -9.60 -3.86
CA THR A 221 1.65 -9.06 -2.50
C THR A 221 2.00 -10.10 -1.45
N SER A 222 2.80 -9.71 -0.46
CA SER A 222 3.07 -10.55 0.72
C SER A 222 1.95 -10.50 1.75
N MET A 223 0.92 -9.67 1.57
CA MET A 223 -0.27 -9.70 2.44
C MET A 223 -0.96 -11.07 2.43
N LEU A 224 -0.73 -11.88 1.38
CA LEU A 224 -1.16 -13.28 1.31
C LEU A 224 -0.58 -14.15 2.45
N GLN A 225 0.52 -13.74 3.06
CA GLN A 225 1.12 -14.45 4.20
C GLN A 225 0.61 -13.96 5.57
N VAL A 226 -0.24 -12.94 5.65
CA VAL A 226 -0.80 -12.45 6.93
C VAL A 226 -1.41 -13.59 7.76
N PRO A 227 -2.26 -14.48 7.19
CA PRO A 227 -2.85 -15.56 7.98
C PRO A 227 -1.81 -16.55 8.54
N ASN A 228 -0.74 -16.80 7.80
CA ASN A 228 0.34 -17.69 8.22
C ASN A 228 1.24 -17.02 9.26
N LEU A 229 1.50 -15.72 9.09
CA LEU A 229 2.29 -14.93 10.02
C LEU A 229 1.58 -14.80 11.37
N MET A 230 0.27 -14.62 11.38
CA MET A 230 -0.55 -14.63 12.60
C MET A 230 -0.47 -15.96 13.35
N ARG A 231 -0.34 -17.08 12.64
CA ARG A 231 -0.19 -18.42 13.26
C ARG A 231 1.24 -18.71 13.70
N LYS A 232 2.24 -18.25 12.94
CA LYS A 232 3.66 -18.49 13.21
C LYS A 232 4.50 -17.23 12.95
N PRO A 233 4.57 -16.29 13.92
CA PRO A 233 5.28 -15.02 13.78
C PRO A 233 6.78 -15.16 13.49
N VAL A 234 7.37 -16.31 13.85
CA VAL A 234 8.77 -16.66 13.56
C VAL A 234 9.10 -16.59 12.07
N LEU A 235 8.11 -16.72 11.17
CA LEU A 235 8.29 -16.58 9.73
C LEU A 235 8.74 -15.19 9.28
N TRP A 236 8.59 -14.17 10.13
CA TRP A 236 9.08 -12.81 9.82
C TRP A 236 10.58 -12.64 9.99
N ILE A 237 11.20 -13.49 10.81
CA ILE A 237 12.61 -13.31 11.19
C ILE A 237 13.53 -13.33 9.97
N PRO A 238 13.44 -14.31 9.04
CA PRO A 238 14.35 -14.34 7.90
C PRO A 238 14.20 -13.12 6.96
N PRO A 239 12.98 -12.72 6.54
CA PRO A 239 12.83 -11.55 5.68
C PRO A 239 13.23 -10.23 6.35
N VAL A 240 12.94 -10.06 7.65
CA VAL A 240 13.32 -8.86 8.42
C VAL A 240 14.82 -8.77 8.64
N LEU A 241 15.49 -9.89 8.93
CA LEU A 241 16.95 -9.91 9.01
C LEU A 241 17.58 -9.57 7.66
N THR A 242 17.01 -10.09 6.58
CA THR A 242 17.48 -9.80 5.22
C THR A 242 17.31 -8.32 4.89
N SER A 243 16.18 -7.69 5.25
CA SER A 243 15.99 -6.26 5.06
C SER A 243 16.94 -5.42 5.92
N ALA A 244 17.21 -5.83 7.16
CA ALA A 244 18.16 -5.14 8.05
C ALA A 244 19.59 -5.15 7.49
N ILE A 245 20.00 -6.22 6.82
CA ILE A 245 21.33 -6.34 6.18
C ILE A 245 21.37 -5.60 4.85
N LEU A 246 20.35 -5.78 4.00
CA LEU A 246 20.34 -5.20 2.65
C LEU A 246 19.99 -3.71 2.64
N GLY A 247 19.37 -3.17 3.69
CA GLY A 247 19.10 -1.74 3.85
C GLY A 247 20.36 -0.88 3.78
N PRO A 248 21.36 -1.08 4.66
CA PRO A 248 22.66 -0.40 4.60
C PRO A 248 23.43 -0.65 3.32
N VAL A 249 23.34 -1.87 2.77
CA VAL A 249 24.00 -2.20 1.50
C VAL A 249 23.42 -1.33 0.39
N ALA A 250 22.09 -1.19 0.34
CA ALA A 250 21.40 -0.33 -0.61
C ALA A 250 21.76 1.14 -0.44
N THR A 251 21.78 1.67 0.79
CA THR A 251 22.01 3.10 1.04
C THR A 251 23.47 3.50 1.02
N CYS A 252 24.38 2.68 1.55
CA CYS A 252 25.79 3.05 1.73
C CYS A 252 26.67 2.61 0.56
N ILE A 253 26.45 1.40 0.04
CA ILE A 253 27.30 0.81 -1.01
C ILE A 253 26.75 1.19 -2.39
N PHE A 254 25.50 0.85 -2.66
CA PHE A 254 24.90 1.07 -3.98
C PHE A 254 24.29 2.46 -4.16
N GLN A 255 24.09 3.22 -3.07
CA GLN A 255 23.47 4.54 -3.07
C GLN A 255 22.15 4.53 -3.86
N LEU A 256 21.33 3.48 -3.67
CA LEU A 256 20.09 3.30 -4.40
C LEU A 256 19.11 4.42 -4.04
N ARG A 257 18.70 5.16 -5.07
CA ARG A 257 17.75 6.26 -4.97
C ARG A 257 16.45 5.88 -5.64
N ASN A 258 15.33 6.11 -4.96
CA ASN A 258 14.02 6.05 -5.57
C ASN A 258 13.54 7.49 -5.81
N ASN A 259 13.62 7.97 -7.06
CA ASN A 259 13.12 9.30 -7.41
C ASN A 259 11.77 9.25 -8.16
N GLY A 260 11.16 8.07 -8.26
CA GLY A 260 9.78 7.93 -8.70
C GLY A 260 8.77 8.52 -7.71
N ALA A 261 7.48 8.31 -7.98
CA ALA A 261 6.41 8.72 -7.07
C ALA A 261 6.60 8.10 -5.67
N ALA A 262 6.24 8.83 -4.62
CA ALA A 262 6.39 8.40 -3.22
C ALA A 262 5.74 7.06 -2.90
N ILE A 263 4.66 6.71 -3.61
CA ILE A 263 3.99 5.41 -3.49
C ILE A 263 4.95 4.26 -3.85
N SER A 264 5.85 4.46 -4.83
CA SER A 264 6.72 3.39 -5.35
C SER A 264 7.72 2.87 -4.32
N SER A 265 8.17 3.71 -3.37
CA SER A 265 9.13 3.29 -2.36
C SER A 265 8.53 2.29 -1.35
N GLY A 266 7.20 2.31 -1.19
CA GLY A 266 6.48 1.39 -0.32
C GLY A 266 5.92 0.14 -1.01
N MET A 267 6.13 -0.04 -2.31
CA MET A 267 5.52 -1.14 -3.09
C MET A 267 6.43 -2.36 -3.27
N GLY A 268 7.75 -2.23 -3.06
CA GLY A 268 8.68 -3.34 -3.27
C GLY A 268 8.62 -3.91 -4.69
N THR A 269 8.58 -5.24 -4.81
CA THR A 269 8.48 -5.95 -6.09
C THR A 269 7.06 -6.03 -6.65
N ALA A 270 6.03 -5.53 -5.93
CA ALA A 270 4.65 -5.53 -6.41
C ALA A 270 4.52 -4.80 -7.75
N GLY A 271 4.10 -5.52 -8.79
CA GLY A 271 3.98 -4.99 -10.15
C GLY A 271 5.26 -4.36 -10.69
N LEU A 272 6.42 -4.68 -10.10
CA LEU A 272 7.72 -4.03 -10.35
C LEU A 272 7.75 -2.52 -10.07
N VAL A 273 6.77 -1.97 -9.33
CA VAL A 273 6.63 -0.52 -9.13
C VAL A 273 7.84 0.07 -8.40
N GLY A 274 8.37 -0.62 -7.38
CA GLY A 274 9.57 -0.19 -6.66
C GLY A 274 10.82 -0.15 -7.54
N PRO A 275 11.21 -1.26 -8.20
CA PRO A 275 12.32 -1.27 -9.16
C PRO A 275 12.18 -0.23 -10.28
N ILE A 276 10.97 -0.05 -10.83
CA ILE A 276 10.71 0.97 -11.84
C ILE A 276 10.96 2.36 -11.24
N GLY A 277 10.48 2.65 -10.03
CA GLY A 277 10.71 3.93 -9.35
C GLY A 277 12.19 4.25 -9.06
N ILE A 278 13.05 3.24 -8.93
CA ILE A 278 14.50 3.40 -8.84
C ILE A 278 15.13 3.71 -10.20
N ILE A 279 14.66 3.08 -11.28
CA ILE A 279 15.24 3.22 -12.62
C ILE A 279 14.77 4.50 -13.32
N THR A 280 13.49 4.84 -13.19
CA THR A 280 12.88 5.97 -13.91
C THR A 280 12.98 7.29 -13.18
N GLY A 281 13.45 7.27 -11.93
CA GLY A 281 13.61 8.44 -11.08
C GLY A 281 14.95 9.12 -11.28
#